data_AF-B7S1M3-F1
#
_entry.id   AF-B7S1M3-F1
#
_cell.length_a   1.000
_cell.length_b   1.000
_cell.length_c   1.000
_cell.angle_alpha   90.00
_cell.angle_beta   90.00
_cell.angle_gamma   90.00
#
_symmetry.space_group_name_H-M   'P 1'
#
loop_
_entity.id
_entity.type
_entity.pdbx_description
1 polymer ?
#
loop_
_entity_poly.entity_id
_entity_poly.type
_entity_poly.pdbx_seq_one_letter_code
_entity_poly.pdbx_strand_id
1 'polypeptide(L)' 'MVNPAPPPVPTTAIYTRGDGVVNWRTSVQRGDYPNVHNIEVLGSHIGLNMNLAVWYWVARKLTEH' A
#
# COMPACT_ATOMS: atom_id res chain seq x y z
N MET A 1 7.13 -22.96 -0.49
CA MET A 1 6.95 -21.73 -1.27
C MET A 1 5.56 -21.21 -0.96
N VAL A 2 5.41 -20.41 0.10
CA VAL A 2 4.10 -19.88 0.53
C VAL A 2 3.53 -19.06 -0.62
N ASN A 3 2.40 -19.49 -1.17
CA ASN A 3 1.57 -18.67 -2.04
C ASN A 3 1.13 -17.49 -1.16
N PRO A 4 1.63 -16.25 -1.35
CA PRO A 4 1.42 -15.16 -0.42
C PRO A 4 0.08 -14.54 -0.75
N ALA A 5 -0.99 -15.32 -0.53
CA ALA A 5 -2.32 -14.77 -0.56
C ALA A 5 -2.35 -13.57 0.40
N PRO A 6 -2.99 -12.45 0.01
CA PRO A 6 -3.10 -11.29 0.86
C PRO A 6 -3.80 -11.65 2.18
N PRO A 7 -3.62 -10.86 3.24
CA PRO A 7 -4.28 -11.09 4.52
C PRO A 7 -5.80 -11.29 4.37
N PRO A 8 -6.45 -12.10 5.23
CA PRO A 8 -7.89 -12.43 5.12
C PRO A 8 -8.82 -11.27 5.50
N VAL A 9 -8.28 -10.05 5.58
CA VAL A 9 -8.98 -8.82 5.98
C VAL A 9 -8.77 -7.77 4.90
N PRO A 10 -9.62 -6.74 4.82
CA PRO A 10 -9.39 -5.63 3.91
C PRO A 10 -7.97 -5.07 4.07
N THR A 11 -7.23 -5.04 2.97
CA THR A 11 -5.79 -4.72 2.98
C THR A 11 -5.52 -3.62 1.97
N THR A 12 -4.87 -2.56 2.42
CA THR A 12 -4.39 -1.49 1.54
C THR A 12 -2.89 -1.35 1.70
N ALA A 13 -2.15 -1.52 0.61
CA ALA A 13 -0.72 -1.23 0.54
C ALA A 13 -0.52 0.13 -0.15
N ILE A 14 -0.02 1.12 0.59
CA ILE A 14 0.39 2.42 0.05
C ILE A 14 1.93 2.39 -0.03
N TYR A 15 2.48 2.58 -1.24
CA TYR A 15 3.92 2.43 -1.49
C TYR A 15 4.43 3.49 -2.47
N THR A 16 5.76 3.63 -2.55
CA THR A 16 6.43 4.47 -3.55
C THR A 16 7.53 3.68 -4.25
N ARG A 17 7.67 3.85 -5.56
CA ARG A 17 8.82 3.28 -6.30
C ARG A 17 10.14 3.98 -5.98
N GLY A 18 10.06 5.20 -5.44
CA GLY A 18 11.21 5.95 -4.92
C GLY A 18 11.65 5.52 -3.52
N ASP A 19 11.12 4.41 -2.99
CA ASP A 19 11.56 3.87 -1.71
C ASP A 19 13.01 3.36 -1.83
N GLY A 20 13.93 4.04 -1.14
CA GLY A 20 15.34 3.68 -1.09
C GLY A 20 15.72 2.76 0.08
N VAL A 21 14.75 2.33 0.90
CA VAL A 21 14.96 1.51 2.11
C VAL A 21 14.34 0.13 1.94
N VAL A 22 13.08 0.07 1.52
CA VAL A 22 12.31 -1.16 1.33
C VAL A 22 12.04 -1.38 -0.15
N ASN A 23 12.22 -2.61 -0.63
CA ASN A 23 11.86 -2.97 -2.00
C ASN A 23 10.34 -2.93 -2.18
N TRP A 24 9.81 -1.88 -2.80
CA TRP A 24 8.38 -1.66 -2.99
C TRP A 24 7.61 -2.86 -3.56
N ARG A 25 8.25 -3.70 -4.37
CA ARG A 25 7.61 -4.88 -4.98
C ARG A 25 7.15 -5.91 -3.96
N THR A 26 7.74 -5.91 -2.76
CA THR A 26 7.34 -6.81 -1.67
C THR A 26 6.13 -6.29 -0.91
N SER A 27 5.84 -4.99 -0.99
CA SER A 27 4.65 -4.37 -0.39
C SER A 27 3.39 -4.60 -1.22
N VAL A 28 3.55 -4.80 -2.54
CA VAL A 28 2.44 -4.99 -3.49
C VAL A 28 1.82 -6.38 -3.34
N GLN A 29 0.52 -6.41 -3.04
CA GLN A 29 -0.28 -7.63 -3.04
C GLN A 29 -0.60 -8.03 -4.48
N ARG A 30 -0.38 -9.29 -4.85
CA ARG A 30 -0.59 -9.78 -6.22
C ARG A 30 -1.87 -10.59 -6.33
N GLY A 31 -2.53 -10.53 -7.48
CA GLY A 31 -3.80 -11.20 -7.75
C GLY A 31 -4.99 -10.25 -7.72
N ASP A 32 -6.14 -10.73 -8.16
CA ASP A 32 -7.39 -9.97 -8.17
C ASP A 32 -8.20 -10.35 -6.93
N TYR A 33 -8.27 -9.43 -5.97
CA TYR A 33 -8.97 -9.62 -4.70
C TYR A 33 -9.84 -8.38 -4.41
N PRO A 34 -11.13 -8.55 -4.15
CA PRO A 34 -12.08 -7.43 -4.10
C PRO A 34 -11.80 -6.42 -2.98
N ASN A 35 -11.16 -6.85 -1.88
CA ASN A 35 -10.87 -6.00 -0.72
C ASN A 35 -9.37 -5.69 -0.57
N VAL A 36 -8.60 -5.81 -1.64
CA VAL A 36 -7.15 -5.57 -1.63
C VAL A 36 -6.80 -4.46 -2.61
N HIS A 37 -6.12 -3.44 -2.11
CA HIS A 37 -5.78 -2.26 -2.88
C HIS A 37 -4.28 -1.96 -2.81
N ASN A 38 -3.65 -1.76 -3.95
CA ASN A 38 -2.27 -1.30 -4.05
C ASN A 38 -2.25 0.11 -4.62
N ILE A 39 -1.76 1.09 -3.86
CA ILE A 39 -1.77 2.50 -4.20
C ILE A 39 -0.32 2.99 -4.27
N GLU A 40 0.10 3.39 -5.46
CA GLU A 40 1.40 4.02 -5.66
C GLU A 40 1.29 5.53 -5.42
N VAL A 41 2.22 6.08 -4.65
CA VAL A 41 2.40 7.53 -4.45
C VAL A 41 3.84 7.92 -4.72
N LEU A 42 4.10 9.19 -5.00
CA LEU A 42 5.45 9.72 -5.19
C LEU A 42 6.08 10.09 -3.84
N GLY A 43 7.35 9.76 -3.64
CA GLY A 43 8.08 10.14 -2.42
C GLY A 43 9.21 9.18 -2.09
N SER A 44 9.93 9.45 -0.99
CA SER A 44 10.86 8.51 -0.37
C SER A 44 10.18 7.71 0.75
N HIS A 45 10.85 6.68 1.26
CA HIS A 45 10.38 5.88 2.39
C HIS A 45 9.91 6.75 3.58
N ILE A 46 10.79 7.61 4.07
CA ILE A 46 10.49 8.52 5.19
C ILE A 46 9.45 9.55 4.77
N GLY A 47 9.55 10.03 3.51
CA GLY A 47 8.63 11.02 2.94
C GLY A 47 7.16 10.57 2.93
N LEU A 48 6.87 9.27 2.92
CA LEU A 48 5.50 8.75 3.02
C LEU A 48 4.78 9.23 4.29
N ASN A 49 5.48 9.42 5.40
CA ASN A 49 4.87 9.89 6.66
C ASN A 49 4.30 11.31 6.57
N MET A 50 4.89 12.15 5.72
CA MET A 50 4.50 13.56 5.55
C MET A 50 3.76 13.81 4.23
N ASN A 51 3.48 12.76 3.46
CA ASN A 51 2.87 12.88 2.14
C ASN A 51 1.35 13.02 2.27
N LEU A 52 0.80 14.14 1.80
CA LEU A 52 -0.64 14.42 1.82
C LEU A 52 -1.47 13.35 1.08
N ALA A 53 -0.95 12.78 0.00
CA ALA A 53 -1.64 11.71 -0.73
C ALA A 53 -1.79 10.45 0.13
N VAL A 54 -0.78 10.09 0.93
CA VAL A 54 -0.87 8.94 1.86
C VAL A 54 -2.02 9.15 2.84
N TRP A 55 -2.06 10.31 3.49
CA TRP A 55 -3.11 10.62 4.47
C TRP A 55 -4.50 10.71 3.85
N TYR A 56 -4.62 11.25 2.64
CA TYR A 56 -5.87 11.22 1.88
C TYR A 56 -6.37 9.78 1.67
N TRP A 57 -5.52 8.87 1.20
CA TRP A 57 -5.90 7.48 0.96
C TRP A 57 -6.21 6.71 2.23
N VAL A 58 -5.48 6.96 3.32
CA VAL A 58 -5.79 6.40 4.64
C VAL A 58 -7.20 6.82 5.08
N ALA A 59 -7.49 8.14 5.06
CA ALA A 59 -8.80 8.65 5.45
C ALA A 59 -9.92 8.08 4.57
N ARG A 60 -9.70 8.01 3.25
CA ARG A 60 -10.67 7.45 2.30
C ARG A 60 -10.96 5.98 2.61
N LYS A 61 -9.92 5.17 2.83
CA LYS A 61 -10.07 3.74 3.09
C LYS A 61 -10.70 3.46 4.46
N LEU A 62 -10.40 4.25 5.48
CA LEU A 62 -11.05 4.14 6.78
C LEU A 62 -12.52 4.59 6.78
N THR A 63 -12.95 5.37 5.78
CA THR A 63 -14.35 5.79 5.63
C THR A 63 -15.15 4.78 4.78
N GLU A 64 -14.48 4.06 3.87
CA GLU A 64 -15.06 3.02 3.02
C GLU A 64 -15.31 1.68 3.75
N HIS A 65 -14.90 1.58 5.02
CA HIS A 65 -15.02 0.41 5.89
C HIS A 65 -15.85 0.73 7.13
#